data_AF-A0A6G2FV16-F1
#
_entry.id   AF-A0A6G2FV16-F1
#
_cell.length_a   1.000
_cell.length_b   1.000
_cell.length_c   1.000
_cell.angle_alpha   90.00
_cell.angle_beta   90.00
_cell.angle_gamma   90.00
#
_symmetry.space_group_name_H-M   'P 1'
#
loop_
_entity.id
_entity.type
_entity.pdbx_description
1 polymer ?
#
loop_
_entity_poly.entity_id
_entity_poly.type
_entity_poly.pdbx_seq_one_letter_code
_entity_poly.pdbx_strand_id
1 'polypeptide(L)'
;VEDGEVRFASLDDAPTAERTKINWIFEFREGAEFFGVRATGNTRFIAASRPPEFDLHAGELDAVIDQVGDGTHGALLAGYHNLTPENVEAGYDRTLRHARDVLRRLRSEREFPVHVEYAVTHDDELRRSVTETILPEANVVGLDPHELGLLREDLNLAAEPTDESDGAVGALEETSLEDESPERSIVAHYRTLVALRDRLGVDCVRMHAMHYHLAVMDDYLPPEAVEHGLEFAAVNAATKAATGHIDGPEALETGLEYEPSTAGKRAVESLADAVDATAEDGVLATPSVVACPNRVVDDPAGTVGIGDIVSAASFALEVGATVEDAR
;
A
#
# COMPACT_ATOMS: atom_id res chain seq x y z
N VAL A 1 3.53 -2.03 28.73
CA VAL A 1 2.68 -1.17 29.55
C VAL A 1 3.18 -1.27 30.97
N GLU A 2 3.39 -0.15 31.65
CA GLU A 2 3.88 -0.14 33.04
C GLU A 2 2.90 0.66 33.90
N ASP A 3 2.31 0.02 34.91
CA ASP A 3 1.33 0.63 35.82
C ASP A 3 0.12 1.29 35.11
N GLY A 4 -0.26 0.78 33.94
CA GLY A 4 -1.37 1.30 33.13
C GLY A 4 -0.98 2.48 32.21
N GLU A 5 0.30 2.83 32.15
CA GLU A 5 0.82 3.87 31.27
C GLU A 5 1.67 3.28 30.13
N VAL A 6 1.55 3.88 28.95
CA VAL A 6 2.41 3.57 27.79
C VAL A 6 3.77 4.23 27.97
N ARG A 7 4.83 3.46 27.74
CA ARG A 7 6.20 3.96 27.63
C ARG A 7 6.81 3.50 26.32
N PHE A 8 7.41 4.44 25.61
CA PHE A 8 8.21 4.15 24.43
C PHE A 8 9.64 3.77 24.86
N ALA A 9 10.13 2.65 24.37
CA ALA A 9 11.47 2.14 24.63
C ALA A 9 12.15 1.76 23.32
N SER A 10 13.48 1.62 23.34
CA SER A 10 14.20 1.04 22.21
C SER A 10 13.73 -0.40 21.99
N LEU A 11 13.69 -0.85 20.74
CA LEU A 11 13.39 -2.24 20.41
C LEU A 11 14.40 -3.21 21.05
N ASP A 12 15.65 -2.78 21.24
CA ASP A 12 16.69 -3.57 21.91
C ASP A 12 16.38 -3.82 23.40
N ASP A 13 15.58 -2.94 24.01
CA ASP A 13 15.16 -3.04 25.41
C ASP A 13 13.76 -3.68 25.56
N ALA A 14 13.06 -3.91 24.44
CA ALA A 14 11.70 -4.44 24.45
C ALA A 14 11.69 -5.94 24.77
N PRO A 15 10.70 -6.45 25.52
CA PRO A 15 10.54 -7.88 25.75
C PRO A 15 10.42 -8.64 24.42
N THR A 16 11.26 -9.65 24.22
CA THR A 16 11.17 -10.53 23.06
C THR A 16 10.19 -11.68 23.30
N ALA A 17 9.43 -12.07 22.28
CA ALA A 17 8.62 -13.28 22.32
C ALA A 17 9.51 -14.54 22.49
N GLU A 18 8.96 -15.60 23.10
CA GLU A 18 9.67 -16.88 23.27
C GLU A 18 9.97 -17.58 21.94
N ARG A 19 9.21 -17.25 20.90
CA ARG A 19 9.35 -17.79 19.55
C ARG A 19 9.57 -16.67 18.56
N THR A 20 10.19 -16.99 17.44
CA THR A 20 10.35 -16.06 16.32
C THR A 20 9.46 -16.54 15.18
N LYS A 21 8.63 -15.65 14.64
CA LYS A 21 7.92 -15.89 13.38
C LYS A 21 8.94 -15.81 12.25
N ILE A 22 9.12 -16.91 11.51
CA ILE A 22 10.09 -17.00 10.40
C ILE A 22 9.31 -17.29 9.13
N ASN A 23 9.41 -16.40 8.15
CA ASN A 23 8.91 -16.63 6.80
C ASN A 23 10.09 -17.04 5.91
N TRP A 24 9.87 -18.02 5.04
CA TRP A 24 10.87 -18.42 4.06
C TRP A 24 10.54 -17.78 2.71
N ILE A 25 11.48 -17.01 2.20
CA ILE A 25 11.35 -16.32 0.92
C ILE A 25 12.24 -17.02 -0.09
N PHE A 26 11.64 -17.42 -1.20
CA PHE A 26 12.31 -18.07 -2.32
C PHE A 26 12.24 -17.11 -3.51
N GLU A 27 13.32 -16.37 -3.74
CA GLU A 27 13.46 -15.50 -4.91
C GLU A 27 13.98 -16.29 -6.10
N PHE A 28 13.43 -16.01 -7.29
CA PHE A 28 13.87 -16.62 -8.53
C PHE A 28 13.84 -15.60 -9.67
N ARG A 29 14.75 -15.81 -10.62
CA ARG A 29 14.95 -14.91 -11.76
C ARG A 29 14.22 -15.41 -13.00
N GLU A 30 13.90 -14.49 -13.88
CA GLU A 30 13.42 -14.80 -15.22
C GLU A 30 14.37 -15.81 -15.91
N GLY A 31 13.79 -16.80 -16.57
CA GLY A 31 14.55 -17.85 -17.26
C GLY A 31 15.04 -18.99 -16.35
N ALA A 32 14.95 -18.88 -15.02
CA ALA A 32 15.23 -20.00 -14.13
C ALA A 32 14.32 -21.20 -14.46
N GLU A 33 14.90 -22.41 -14.48
CA GLU A 33 14.20 -23.63 -14.89
C GLU A 33 14.24 -24.69 -13.78
N PHE A 34 13.08 -25.24 -13.45
CA PHE A 34 12.94 -26.31 -12.46
C PHE A 34 11.83 -27.27 -12.89
N PHE A 35 12.13 -28.57 -12.91
CA PHE A 35 11.21 -29.63 -13.38
C PHE A 35 10.51 -29.35 -14.74
N GLY A 36 11.21 -28.69 -15.68
CA GLY A 36 10.68 -28.36 -17.00
C GLY A 36 9.72 -27.17 -17.03
N VAL A 37 9.59 -26.44 -15.92
CA VAL A 37 8.90 -25.15 -15.84
C VAL A 37 9.94 -24.04 -15.84
N ARG A 38 9.71 -23.00 -16.65
CA ARG A 38 10.58 -21.82 -16.75
C ARG A 38 9.87 -20.59 -16.20
N ALA A 39 10.54 -19.84 -15.33
CA ALA A 39 10.05 -18.55 -14.84
C ALA A 39 10.01 -17.50 -15.96
N THR A 40 8.92 -16.73 -16.03
CA THR A 40 8.70 -15.66 -17.03
C THR A 40 8.99 -14.26 -16.50
N GLY A 41 9.44 -14.14 -15.26
CA GLY A 41 9.79 -12.87 -14.64
C GLY A 41 10.58 -13.05 -13.34
N ASN A 42 11.19 -11.97 -12.87
CA ASN A 42 11.83 -11.91 -11.56
C ASN A 42 10.75 -11.77 -10.48
N THR A 43 10.62 -12.75 -9.58
CA THR A 43 9.62 -12.70 -8.51
C THR A 43 10.01 -13.61 -7.34
N ARG A 44 9.09 -13.77 -6.38
CA ARG A 44 9.31 -14.48 -5.12
C ARG A 44 8.12 -15.34 -4.75
N PHE A 45 8.39 -16.45 -4.07
CA PHE A 45 7.40 -17.22 -3.33
C PHE A 45 7.66 -17.05 -1.83
N ILE A 46 6.61 -16.78 -1.04
CA ILE A 46 6.71 -16.59 0.41
C ILE A 46 5.98 -17.74 1.11
N ALA A 47 6.73 -18.62 1.77
CA ALA A 47 6.17 -19.57 2.72
C ALA A 47 6.03 -18.89 4.09
N ALA A 48 4.86 -18.31 4.32
CA ALA A 48 4.54 -17.59 5.55
C ALA A 48 4.25 -18.55 6.72
N SER A 49 4.94 -18.36 7.85
CA SER A 49 4.57 -19.05 9.09
C SER A 49 3.46 -18.28 9.81
N ARG A 50 2.53 -19.02 10.45
CA ARG A 50 1.41 -18.46 11.21
C ARG A 50 1.34 -19.08 12.61
N PRO A 51 2.33 -18.85 13.49
CA PRO A 51 2.28 -19.40 14.84
C PRO A 51 1.12 -18.77 15.64
N PRO A 52 0.41 -19.53 16.49
CA PRO A 52 -0.77 -19.05 17.22
C PRO A 52 -0.55 -17.80 18.07
N GLU A 53 0.67 -17.61 18.58
CA GLU A 53 1.04 -16.46 19.41
C GLU A 53 1.23 -15.14 18.65
N PHE A 54 1.23 -15.16 17.31
CA PHE A 54 1.40 -13.97 16.45
C PHE A 54 0.10 -13.64 15.70
N ASP A 55 -0.92 -13.23 16.45
CA ASP A 55 -2.23 -12.84 15.92
C ASP A 55 -2.47 -11.32 15.99
N LEU A 56 -3.61 -10.85 15.51
CA LEU A 56 -4.00 -9.43 15.46
C LEU A 56 -4.49 -8.90 16.82
N HIS A 57 -3.60 -8.82 17.80
CA HIS A 57 -3.84 -8.12 19.05
C HIS A 57 -2.55 -7.45 19.56
N ALA A 58 -2.66 -6.29 20.19
CA ALA A 58 -1.51 -5.63 20.82
C ALA A 58 -1.28 -6.09 22.27
N GLY A 59 -2.03 -7.11 22.73
CA GLY A 59 -1.90 -7.66 24.08
C GLY A 59 -2.35 -6.64 25.13
N GLU A 60 -1.52 -6.36 26.13
CA GLU A 60 -1.83 -5.35 27.16
C GLU A 60 -2.01 -3.94 26.58
N LEU A 61 -1.41 -3.64 25.41
CA LEU A 61 -1.57 -2.34 24.76
C LEU A 61 -3.00 -2.11 24.28
N ASP A 62 -3.78 -3.16 23.96
CA ASP A 62 -5.17 -3.00 23.51
C ASP A 62 -6.01 -2.22 24.54
N ALA A 63 -5.70 -2.38 25.84
CA ALA A 63 -6.44 -1.72 26.91
C ALA A 63 -6.14 -0.21 27.01
N VAL A 64 -5.00 0.25 26.49
CA VAL A 64 -4.48 1.62 26.65
C VAL A 64 -4.00 2.22 25.32
N ILE A 65 -4.49 1.70 24.19
CA ILE A 65 -4.01 2.05 22.85
C ILE A 65 -4.23 3.53 22.50
N ASP A 66 -5.22 4.16 23.13
CA ASP A 66 -5.48 5.60 23.08
C ASP A 66 -4.26 6.43 23.50
N GLN A 67 -3.48 5.98 24.49
CA GLN A 67 -2.24 6.65 24.92
C GLN A 67 -1.13 6.55 23.87
N VAL A 68 -1.11 5.47 23.07
CA VAL A 68 -0.20 5.37 21.91
C VAL A 68 -0.60 6.41 20.86
N GLY A 69 -1.91 6.56 20.64
CA GLY A 69 -2.50 7.54 19.75
C GLY A 69 -2.10 8.98 20.07
N ASP A 70 -2.17 9.37 21.34
CA ASP A 70 -1.80 10.71 21.81
C ASP A 70 -0.36 11.10 21.46
N GLY A 71 0.56 10.13 21.45
CA GLY A 71 1.97 10.33 21.08
C GLY A 71 2.26 10.22 19.57
N THR A 72 1.26 10.00 18.72
CA THR A 72 1.44 9.59 17.32
C THR A 72 0.87 10.62 16.33
N HIS A 73 1.55 10.77 15.17
CA HIS A 73 1.15 11.71 14.12
C HIS A 73 0.52 11.06 12.88
N GLY A 74 0.66 9.74 12.75
CA GLY A 74 0.08 8.92 11.70
C GLY A 74 0.35 7.45 11.99
N ALA A 75 -0.46 6.54 11.44
CA ALA A 75 -0.26 5.10 11.61
C ALA A 75 -0.29 4.37 10.27
N LEU A 76 0.71 3.52 10.03
CA LEU A 76 0.77 2.59 8.90
C LEU A 76 0.52 1.17 9.43
N LEU A 77 -0.53 0.52 8.94
CA LEU A 77 -1.03 -0.75 9.45
C LEU A 77 -1.10 -1.80 8.34
N ALA A 78 -0.71 -3.02 8.67
CA ALA A 78 -0.70 -4.15 7.73
C ALA A 78 -0.90 -5.47 8.49
N GLY A 79 -0.92 -6.58 7.75
CA GLY A 79 -0.89 -7.94 8.32
C GLY A 79 -2.25 -8.59 8.55
N TYR A 80 -3.35 -7.92 8.20
CA TYR A 80 -4.72 -8.44 8.37
C TYR A 80 -4.98 -9.77 7.62
N HIS A 81 -4.23 -10.03 6.54
CA HIS A 81 -4.26 -11.28 5.78
C HIS A 81 -3.65 -12.49 6.51
N ASN A 82 -2.91 -12.25 7.58
CA ASN A 82 -2.08 -13.27 8.24
C ASN A 82 -2.68 -13.75 9.57
N LEU A 83 -4.01 -13.95 9.61
CA LEU A 83 -4.66 -14.58 10.75
C LEU A 83 -4.15 -16.00 11.00
N THR A 84 -4.11 -16.39 12.27
CA THR A 84 -3.72 -17.73 12.68
C THR A 84 -4.77 -18.77 12.23
N PRO A 85 -4.40 -20.05 12.02
CA PRO A 85 -5.36 -21.08 11.66
C PRO A 85 -6.53 -21.21 12.64
N GLU A 86 -6.28 -21.02 13.94
CA GLU A 86 -7.34 -21.07 14.97
C GLU A 86 -8.38 -19.97 14.76
N ASN A 87 -7.96 -18.73 14.45
CA ASN A 87 -8.89 -17.65 14.15
C ASN A 87 -9.60 -17.81 12.80
N VAL A 88 -8.95 -18.45 11.83
CA VAL A 88 -9.62 -18.82 10.57
C VAL A 88 -10.70 -19.86 10.85
N GLU A 89 -10.41 -20.89 11.66
CA GLU A 89 -11.37 -21.95 12.02
C GLU A 89 -12.51 -21.44 12.92
N ALA A 90 -12.24 -20.52 13.84
CA ALA A 90 -13.23 -19.93 14.74
C ALA A 90 -14.10 -18.85 14.07
N GLY A 91 -13.71 -18.39 12.89
CA GLY A 91 -14.31 -17.25 12.19
C GLY A 91 -13.57 -15.95 12.50
N TYR A 92 -13.15 -15.26 11.44
CA TYR A 92 -12.33 -14.04 11.49
C TYR A 92 -13.08 -12.79 12.00
N ASP A 93 -14.41 -12.82 12.01
CA ASP A 93 -15.30 -11.73 12.41
C ASP A 93 -14.95 -11.08 13.75
N ARG A 94 -14.71 -11.91 14.79
CA ARG A 94 -14.41 -11.39 16.14
C ARG A 94 -13.07 -10.67 16.17
N THR A 95 -12.06 -11.26 15.52
CA THR A 95 -10.70 -10.73 15.47
C THR A 95 -10.64 -9.44 14.67
N LEU A 96 -11.31 -9.38 13.52
CA LEU A 96 -11.36 -8.17 12.69
C LEU A 96 -12.16 -7.05 13.35
N ARG A 97 -13.27 -7.36 14.03
CA ARG A 97 -13.99 -6.36 14.85
C ARG A 97 -13.12 -5.82 15.98
N HIS A 98 -12.38 -6.69 16.66
CA HIS A 98 -11.42 -6.26 17.70
C HIS A 98 -10.36 -5.33 17.11
N ALA A 99 -9.73 -5.70 16.00
CA ALA A 99 -8.72 -4.88 15.34
C ALA A 99 -9.28 -3.51 14.89
N ARG A 100 -10.50 -3.48 14.36
CA ARG A 100 -11.23 -2.25 14.01
C ARG A 100 -11.48 -1.37 15.24
N ASP A 101 -11.94 -1.96 16.33
CA ASP A 101 -12.24 -1.24 17.56
C ASP A 101 -10.94 -0.68 18.21
N VAL A 102 -9.84 -1.44 18.14
CA VAL A 102 -8.49 -0.96 18.54
C VAL A 102 -8.04 0.21 17.67
N LEU A 103 -8.23 0.14 16.34
CA LEU A 103 -7.90 1.23 15.43
C LEU A 103 -8.69 2.51 15.73
N ARG A 104 -9.99 2.39 16.01
CA ARG A 104 -10.82 3.53 16.39
C ARG A 104 -10.37 4.16 17.71
N ARG A 105 -10.01 3.33 18.69
CA ARG A 105 -9.48 3.81 19.98
C ARG A 105 -8.09 4.43 19.84
N LEU A 106 -7.26 3.92 18.95
CA LEU A 106 -5.95 4.50 18.64
C LEU A 106 -6.06 5.97 18.19
N ARG A 107 -7.21 6.38 17.61
CA ARG A 107 -7.48 7.77 17.20
C ARG A 107 -8.43 8.55 18.13
N SER A 108 -8.82 8.00 19.28
CA SER A 108 -9.94 8.59 20.05
C SER A 108 -9.60 9.92 20.73
N GLU A 109 -8.35 10.13 21.13
CA GLU A 109 -7.90 11.38 21.76
C GLU A 109 -7.50 12.44 20.72
N ARG A 110 -7.00 11.99 19.56
CA ARG A 110 -6.54 12.85 18.46
C ARG A 110 -6.74 12.14 17.13
N GLU A 111 -7.35 12.84 16.19
CA GLU A 111 -7.43 12.40 14.80
C GLU A 111 -6.08 12.56 14.09
N PHE A 112 -5.69 11.54 13.33
CA PHE A 112 -4.50 11.52 12.49
C PHE A 112 -4.68 10.53 11.34
N PRO A 113 -3.96 10.72 10.22
CA PRO A 113 -4.11 9.84 9.07
C PRO A 113 -3.69 8.41 9.38
N VAL A 114 -4.45 7.45 8.86
CA VAL A 114 -4.16 6.02 8.89
C VAL A 114 -3.98 5.51 7.48
N HIS A 115 -2.82 4.92 7.20
CA HIS A 115 -2.56 4.14 6.00
C HIS A 115 -2.72 2.66 6.31
N VAL A 116 -3.56 1.97 5.55
CA VAL A 116 -3.62 0.50 5.55
C VAL A 116 -2.92 0.00 4.30
N GLU A 117 -1.82 -0.72 4.50
CA GLU A 117 -1.18 -1.48 3.43
C GLU A 117 -1.97 -2.77 3.24
N TYR A 118 -2.68 -2.81 2.12
CA TYR A 118 -3.42 -3.99 1.75
C TYR A 118 -2.43 -5.07 1.32
N ALA A 119 -2.70 -6.28 1.77
CA ALA A 119 -1.96 -7.46 1.39
C ALA A 119 -2.93 -8.63 1.42
N VAL A 120 -2.77 -9.56 0.49
CA VAL A 120 -3.80 -10.56 0.20
C VAL A 120 -3.52 -11.92 0.83
N THR A 121 -4.62 -12.64 1.07
CA THR A 121 -4.63 -14.06 1.44
C THR A 121 -5.36 -14.85 0.35
N HIS A 122 -5.04 -16.14 0.21
CA HIS A 122 -5.75 -17.07 -0.67
C HIS A 122 -7.14 -17.46 -0.16
N ASP A 123 -7.50 -17.01 1.05
CA ASP A 123 -8.84 -17.19 1.62
C ASP A 123 -9.73 -16.01 1.20
N ASP A 124 -10.58 -16.24 0.19
CA ASP A 124 -11.46 -15.20 -0.37
C ASP A 124 -12.45 -14.65 0.67
N GLU A 125 -12.89 -15.46 1.64
CA GLU A 125 -13.86 -15.00 2.63
C GLU A 125 -13.19 -14.09 3.67
N LEU A 126 -11.98 -14.46 4.11
CA LEU A 126 -11.16 -13.57 4.95
C LEU A 126 -10.83 -12.27 4.20
N ARG A 127 -10.45 -12.37 2.92
CA ARG A 127 -10.12 -11.19 2.10
C ARG A 127 -11.31 -10.22 2.03
N ARG A 128 -12.51 -10.70 1.71
CA ARG A 128 -13.75 -9.90 1.75
C ARG A 128 -14.01 -9.31 3.13
N SER A 129 -13.81 -10.08 4.19
CA SER A 129 -14.05 -9.59 5.56
C SER A 129 -13.11 -8.46 5.97
N VAL A 130 -11.82 -8.54 5.56
CA VAL A 130 -10.86 -7.43 5.72
C VAL A 130 -11.32 -6.20 4.93
N THR A 131 -11.71 -6.39 3.68
CA THR A 131 -12.22 -5.32 2.81
C THR A 131 -13.42 -4.60 3.41
N GLU A 132 -14.37 -5.33 4.01
CA GLU A 132 -15.58 -4.74 4.58
C GLU A 132 -15.40 -4.18 5.99
N THR A 133 -14.48 -4.72 6.78
CA THR A 133 -14.37 -4.41 8.21
C THR A 133 -13.23 -3.44 8.53
N ILE A 134 -12.11 -3.53 7.81
CA ILE A 134 -10.87 -2.82 8.14
C ILE A 134 -10.62 -1.66 7.19
N LEU A 135 -10.67 -1.89 5.87
CA LEU A 135 -10.33 -0.85 4.88
C LEU A 135 -11.14 0.44 5.02
N PRO A 136 -12.45 0.42 5.35
CA PRO A 136 -13.24 1.64 5.53
C PRO A 136 -12.81 2.49 6.74
N GLU A 137 -11.95 2.00 7.63
CA GLU A 137 -11.41 2.80 8.73
C GLU A 137 -10.15 3.59 8.37
N ALA A 138 -9.55 3.29 7.21
CA ALA A 138 -8.34 3.93 6.74
C ALA A 138 -8.65 5.30 6.12
N ASN A 139 -7.69 6.23 6.20
CA ASN A 139 -7.69 7.42 5.35
C ASN A 139 -7.06 7.09 4.00
N VAL A 140 -6.07 6.20 4.01
CA VAL A 140 -5.29 5.80 2.84
C VAL A 140 -5.26 4.28 2.72
N VAL A 141 -5.55 3.74 1.54
CA VAL A 141 -5.31 2.33 1.22
C VAL A 141 -4.19 2.22 0.19
N GLY A 142 -3.12 1.49 0.51
CA GLY A 142 -2.01 1.17 -0.39
C GLY A 142 -2.10 -0.27 -0.91
N LEU A 143 -1.77 -0.49 -2.20
CA LEU A 143 -1.86 -1.80 -2.85
C LEU A 143 -1.01 -1.88 -4.13
N ASP A 144 -0.82 -3.09 -4.67
CA ASP A 144 -0.23 -3.32 -6.00
C ASP A 144 -1.30 -3.64 -7.10
N PRO A 145 -0.94 -3.72 -8.40
CA PRO A 145 -1.90 -4.03 -9.46
C PRO A 145 -2.61 -5.39 -9.34
N HIS A 146 -1.95 -6.40 -8.77
CA HIS A 146 -2.54 -7.72 -8.57
C HIS A 146 -3.62 -7.65 -7.49
N GLU A 147 -3.29 -6.98 -6.40
CA GLU A 147 -4.19 -6.73 -5.28
C GLU A 147 -5.37 -5.84 -5.66
N LEU A 148 -5.17 -4.87 -6.57
CA LEU A 148 -6.25 -4.08 -7.17
C LEU A 148 -7.26 -4.98 -7.89
N GLY A 149 -6.79 -5.97 -8.63
CA GLY A 149 -7.62 -6.95 -9.32
C GLY A 149 -8.48 -7.76 -8.35
N LEU A 150 -7.86 -8.27 -7.28
CA LEU A 150 -8.55 -9.03 -6.24
C LEU A 150 -9.59 -8.19 -5.48
N LEU A 151 -9.27 -6.93 -5.14
CA LEU A 151 -10.23 -6.02 -4.50
C LEU A 151 -11.40 -5.66 -5.41
N ARG A 152 -11.14 -5.43 -6.70
CA ARG A 152 -12.18 -5.19 -7.71
C ARG A 152 -13.17 -6.36 -7.75
N GLU A 153 -12.66 -7.60 -7.74
CA GLU A 153 -13.48 -8.81 -7.71
C GLU A 153 -14.28 -8.95 -6.41
N ASP A 154 -13.64 -8.78 -5.26
CA ASP A 154 -14.28 -8.91 -3.96
C ASP A 154 -15.43 -7.92 -3.75
N LEU A 155 -15.27 -6.69 -4.24
CA LEU A 155 -16.27 -5.65 -4.16
C LEU A 155 -17.33 -5.74 -5.27
N ASN A 156 -17.19 -6.70 -6.19
CA ASN A 156 -18.02 -6.84 -7.39
C ASN A 156 -18.13 -5.51 -8.15
N LEU A 157 -17.02 -4.80 -8.27
CA LEU A 157 -16.95 -3.57 -9.07
C LEU A 157 -17.05 -3.99 -10.54
N ALA A 158 -18.28 -4.00 -11.05
CA ALA A 158 -18.55 -4.30 -12.44
C ALA A 158 -17.98 -3.19 -13.33
N ALA A 159 -17.58 -3.59 -14.53
CA ALA A 159 -17.58 -2.73 -15.69
C ALA A 159 -19.03 -2.31 -15.98
N GLU A 160 -19.57 -1.37 -15.21
CA GLU A 160 -20.91 -0.86 -15.48
C GLU A 160 -20.96 -0.33 -16.92
N PRO A 161 -21.92 -0.79 -17.75
CA PRO A 161 -22.13 -0.21 -19.07
C PRO A 161 -22.66 1.20 -18.87
N THR A 162 -21.86 2.22 -19.18
CA THR A 162 -22.28 3.61 -19.07
C THR A 162 -23.40 3.88 -20.06
N ASP A 163 -24.62 4.15 -19.57
CA ASP A 163 -25.62 4.90 -20.32
C ASP A 163 -25.04 6.29 -20.63
N GLU A 164 -25.14 6.73 -21.89
CA GLU A 164 -24.46 7.90 -22.48
C GLU A 164 -24.87 9.28 -21.90
N SER A 165 -25.40 9.38 -20.67
CA SER A 165 -26.03 10.63 -20.20
C SER A 165 -25.41 11.35 -19.02
N ASP A 166 -24.39 10.83 -18.33
CA ASP A 166 -23.69 11.59 -17.28
C ASP A 166 -22.18 11.59 -17.51
N GLY A 167 -21.61 12.78 -17.71
CA GLY A 167 -20.22 12.98 -18.13
C GLY A 167 -19.16 12.72 -17.06
N ALA A 168 -19.15 11.55 -16.43
CA ALA A 168 -18.06 11.16 -15.53
C ALA A 168 -17.81 9.64 -15.57
N VAL A 169 -16.58 9.29 -15.98
CA VAL A 169 -15.94 7.96 -15.94
C VAL A 169 -16.55 6.92 -16.87
N GLY A 170 -15.95 6.76 -18.07
CA GLY A 170 -16.28 5.69 -19.00
C GLY A 170 -16.11 4.30 -18.38
N ALA A 171 -16.89 3.32 -18.88
CA ALA A 171 -16.91 1.94 -18.43
C ALA A 171 -15.50 1.35 -18.17
N LEU A 172 -15.37 0.53 -17.12
CA LEU A 172 -14.15 -0.26 -16.89
C LEU A 172 -14.03 -1.28 -18.02
N GLU A 173 -13.28 -0.98 -19.08
CA GLU A 173 -13.04 -1.98 -20.13
C GLU A 173 -12.40 -3.25 -19.53
N GLU A 174 -12.57 -4.41 -20.19
CA GLU A 174 -11.86 -5.68 -19.89
C GLU A 174 -10.33 -5.57 -20.11
N THR A 175 -9.75 -4.37 -20.05
CA THR A 175 -8.32 -4.16 -20.07
C THR A 175 -7.73 -4.82 -18.82
N SER A 176 -6.78 -5.74 -19.04
CA SER A 176 -6.05 -6.39 -17.95
C SER A 176 -5.40 -5.31 -17.09
N LEU A 177 -5.59 -5.38 -15.77
CA LEU A 177 -4.85 -4.56 -14.81
C LEU A 177 -3.36 -4.95 -14.76
N GLU A 178 -2.99 -6.03 -15.44
CA GLU A 178 -1.62 -6.52 -15.59
C GLU A 178 -1.18 -6.50 -17.08
N ASP A 179 -1.74 -5.61 -17.93
CA ASP A 179 -1.33 -5.46 -19.34
C ASP A 179 0.16 -5.04 -19.43
N GLU A 180 0.87 -5.63 -20.40
CA GLU A 180 2.28 -5.34 -20.69
C GLU A 180 2.54 -3.88 -21.10
N SER A 181 1.52 -3.11 -21.49
CA SER A 181 1.63 -1.68 -21.81
C SER A 181 1.28 -0.81 -20.59
N PRO A 182 2.27 -0.19 -19.92
CA PRO A 182 2.02 0.73 -18.81
C PRO A 182 1.04 1.86 -19.17
N GLU A 183 1.07 2.33 -20.42
CA GLU A 183 0.22 3.41 -20.93
C GLU A 183 -1.27 3.04 -20.95
N ARG A 184 -1.61 1.78 -21.25
CA ARG A 184 -3.00 1.31 -21.18
C ARG A 184 -3.37 0.96 -19.74
N SER A 185 -2.46 0.31 -19.02
CA SER A 185 -2.70 -0.17 -17.66
C SER A 185 -3.04 0.97 -16.70
N ILE A 186 -2.31 2.08 -16.75
CA ILE A 186 -2.52 3.21 -15.81
C ILE A 186 -3.91 3.84 -15.89
N VAL A 187 -4.51 3.90 -17.09
CA VAL A 187 -5.86 4.44 -17.28
C VAL A 187 -6.89 3.48 -16.68
N ALA A 188 -6.71 2.17 -16.87
CA ALA A 188 -7.56 1.16 -16.25
C ALA A 188 -7.42 1.14 -14.72
N HIS A 189 -6.19 1.29 -14.22
CA HIS A 189 -5.90 1.43 -12.80
C HIS A 189 -6.59 2.64 -12.21
N TYR A 190 -6.44 3.82 -12.82
CA TYR A 190 -7.09 5.05 -12.39
C TYR A 190 -8.60 4.87 -12.24
N ARG A 191 -9.29 4.37 -13.27
CA ARG A 191 -10.75 4.16 -13.23
C ARG A 191 -11.15 3.18 -12.12
N THR A 192 -10.38 2.11 -11.93
CA THR A 192 -10.63 1.12 -10.88
C THR A 192 -10.41 1.72 -9.49
N LEU A 193 -9.36 2.52 -9.31
CA LEU A 193 -9.05 3.20 -8.05
C LEU A 193 -10.10 4.25 -7.69
N VAL A 194 -10.65 4.98 -8.65
CA VAL A 194 -11.80 5.89 -8.45
C VAL A 194 -12.99 5.11 -7.89
N ALA A 195 -13.39 4.02 -8.57
CA ALA A 195 -14.51 3.20 -8.12
C ALA A 195 -14.25 2.55 -6.74
N LEU A 196 -13.02 2.14 -6.47
CA LEU A 196 -12.60 1.54 -5.21
C LEU A 196 -12.67 2.57 -4.07
N ARG A 197 -12.10 3.76 -4.26
CA ARG A 197 -12.15 4.88 -3.30
C ARG A 197 -13.61 5.18 -2.92
N ASP A 198 -14.47 5.35 -3.92
CA ASP A 198 -15.89 5.67 -3.71
C ASP A 198 -16.63 4.55 -2.98
N ARG A 199 -16.31 3.29 -3.31
CA ARG A 199 -16.93 2.12 -2.68
C ARG A 199 -16.52 1.94 -1.23
N LEU A 200 -15.26 2.22 -0.91
CA LEU A 200 -14.70 2.11 0.44
C LEU A 200 -15.00 3.35 1.31
N GLY A 201 -15.21 4.51 0.68
CA GLY A 201 -15.41 5.79 1.37
C GLY A 201 -14.15 6.29 2.08
N VAL A 202 -12.97 6.10 1.46
CA VAL A 202 -11.66 6.51 1.99
C VAL A 202 -11.14 7.76 1.27
N ASP A 203 -10.28 8.54 1.93
CA ASP A 203 -9.79 9.82 1.39
C ASP A 203 -8.83 9.64 0.20
N CYS A 204 -8.05 8.55 0.21
CA CYS A 204 -7.07 8.24 -0.83
C CYS A 204 -6.89 6.74 -1.02
N VAL A 205 -6.83 6.30 -2.28
CA VAL A 205 -6.32 4.98 -2.64
C VAL A 205 -5.09 5.16 -3.51
N ARG A 206 -3.97 4.56 -3.10
CA ARG A 206 -2.71 4.62 -3.82
C ARG A 206 -2.27 3.23 -4.26
N MET A 207 -1.60 3.20 -5.40
CA MET A 207 -1.09 1.99 -6.00
C MET A 207 0.35 2.19 -6.43
N HIS A 208 1.17 1.17 -6.17
CA HIS A 208 2.54 1.10 -6.61
C HIS A 208 2.68 0.07 -7.72
N ALA A 209 2.93 0.51 -8.95
CA ALA A 209 3.22 -0.34 -10.10
C ALA A 209 4.72 -0.28 -10.43
N MET A 210 5.20 -1.22 -11.24
CA MET A 210 6.62 -1.28 -11.61
C MET A 210 7.14 0.03 -12.18
N HIS A 211 6.39 0.67 -13.10
CA HIS A 211 6.84 1.84 -13.83
C HIS A 211 6.32 3.18 -13.28
N TYR A 212 5.32 3.20 -12.42
CA TYR A 212 4.70 4.42 -11.90
C TYR A 212 4.03 4.18 -10.54
N HIS A 213 3.86 5.25 -9.78
CA HIS A 213 2.99 5.30 -8.62
C HIS A 213 1.79 6.18 -8.94
N LEU A 214 0.61 5.79 -8.44
CA LEU A 214 -0.66 6.45 -8.72
C LEU A 214 -1.46 6.60 -7.44
N ALA A 215 -1.91 7.80 -7.12
CA ALA A 215 -2.83 8.10 -6.03
C ALA A 215 -4.10 8.72 -6.60
N VAL A 216 -5.25 8.19 -6.20
CA VAL A 216 -6.57 8.76 -6.46
C VAL A 216 -7.15 9.21 -5.13
N MET A 217 -7.51 10.48 -5.05
CA MET A 217 -7.87 11.14 -3.79
C MET A 217 -9.10 12.03 -3.93
N ASP A 218 -9.67 12.39 -2.80
CA ASP A 218 -10.73 13.40 -2.66
C ASP A 218 -10.32 14.41 -1.58
N ASP A 219 -10.89 14.35 -0.38
CA ASP A 219 -10.55 15.20 0.77
C ASP A 219 -9.32 14.70 1.57
N TYR A 220 -8.17 14.50 0.90
CA TYR A 220 -6.93 14.03 1.55
C TYR A 220 -5.93 15.15 1.86
N LEU A 221 -4.90 15.30 1.03
CA LEU A 221 -3.83 16.30 1.16
C LEU A 221 -3.72 17.13 -0.11
N PRO A 222 -3.08 18.32 -0.05
CA PRO A 222 -2.75 19.08 -1.25
C PRO A 222 -1.97 18.21 -2.25
N PRO A 223 -2.25 18.31 -3.57
CA PRO A 223 -1.59 17.47 -4.57
C PRO A 223 -0.07 17.52 -4.54
N GLU A 224 0.50 18.69 -4.26
CA GLU A 224 1.95 18.90 -4.12
C GLU A 224 2.56 18.05 -2.99
N ALA A 225 1.86 17.88 -1.87
CA ALA A 225 2.35 17.04 -0.77
C ALA A 225 2.36 15.56 -1.16
N VAL A 226 1.33 15.10 -1.87
CA VAL A 226 1.22 13.72 -2.37
C VAL A 226 2.26 13.47 -3.47
N GLU A 227 2.47 14.43 -4.37
CA GLU A 227 3.51 14.39 -5.40
C GLU A 227 4.89 14.18 -4.79
N HIS A 228 5.30 15.04 -3.86
CA HIS A 228 6.57 14.88 -3.14
C HIS A 228 6.67 13.53 -2.43
N GLY A 229 5.57 13.05 -1.83
CA GLY A 229 5.48 11.72 -1.23
C GLY A 229 5.79 10.59 -2.21
N LEU A 230 5.15 10.61 -3.39
CA LEU A 230 5.32 9.57 -4.42
C LEU A 230 6.71 9.62 -5.07
N GLU A 231 7.28 10.81 -5.29
CA GLU A 231 8.64 10.97 -5.81
C GLU A 231 9.69 10.48 -4.80
N PHE A 232 9.52 10.83 -3.52
CA PHE A 232 10.39 10.35 -2.44
C PHE A 232 10.31 8.82 -2.33
N ALA A 233 9.11 8.25 -2.46
CA ALA A 233 8.92 6.81 -2.49
C ALA A 233 9.63 6.14 -3.68
N ALA A 234 9.64 6.76 -4.87
CA ALA A 234 10.37 6.23 -6.03
C ALA A 234 11.90 6.18 -5.79
N VAL A 235 12.47 7.17 -5.11
CA VAL A 235 13.89 7.16 -4.72
C VAL A 235 14.19 6.05 -3.70
N ASN A 236 13.32 5.88 -2.70
CA ASN A 236 13.47 4.82 -1.70
C ASN A 236 13.34 3.43 -2.33
N ALA A 237 12.38 3.24 -3.25
CA ALA A 237 12.18 1.99 -3.97
C ALA A 237 13.41 1.61 -4.80
N ALA A 238 13.97 2.56 -5.57
CA ALA A 238 15.19 2.33 -6.34
C ALA A 238 16.39 2.03 -5.44
N THR A 239 16.53 2.75 -4.32
CA THR A 239 17.59 2.50 -3.34
C THR A 239 17.50 1.07 -2.82
N LYS A 240 16.33 0.67 -2.30
CA LYS A 240 16.08 -0.68 -1.80
C LYS A 240 16.33 -1.75 -2.86
N ALA A 241 15.86 -1.52 -4.09
CA ALA A 241 16.05 -2.46 -5.18
C ALA A 241 17.53 -2.62 -5.53
N ALA A 242 18.30 -1.54 -5.56
CA ALA A 242 19.71 -1.55 -5.92
C ALA A 242 20.62 -2.16 -4.83
N THR A 243 20.37 -1.84 -3.57
CA THR A 243 21.27 -2.20 -2.44
C THR A 243 20.76 -3.40 -1.63
N GLY A 244 19.47 -3.70 -1.73
CA GLY A 244 18.77 -4.70 -0.91
C GLY A 244 18.38 -4.20 0.48
N HIS A 245 18.75 -2.99 0.91
CA HIS A 245 18.47 -2.44 2.25
C HIS A 245 18.67 -0.91 2.31
N ILE A 246 18.08 -0.25 3.30
CA ILE A 246 18.25 1.20 3.54
C ILE A 246 18.68 1.37 5.00
N ASP A 247 19.95 1.70 5.22
CA ASP A 247 20.52 1.85 6.58
C ASP A 247 20.52 3.31 7.08
N GLY A 248 20.24 4.27 6.20
CA GLY A 248 20.25 5.69 6.53
C GLY A 248 19.90 6.58 5.34
N PRO A 249 19.66 7.89 5.56
CA PRO A 249 19.30 8.85 4.51
C PRO A 249 20.34 8.96 3.39
N GLU A 250 21.63 8.81 3.70
CA GLU A 250 22.73 8.84 2.74
C GLU A 250 22.62 7.74 1.68
N ALA A 251 21.96 6.61 1.98
CA ALA A 251 21.76 5.54 1.02
C ALA A 251 20.90 6.00 -0.17
N LEU A 252 20.05 7.02 0.03
CA LEU A 252 19.13 7.55 -0.99
C LEU A 252 19.86 8.21 -2.16
N GLU A 253 21.14 8.59 -2.00
CA GLU A 253 21.98 9.02 -3.12
C GLU A 253 22.02 7.96 -4.22
N THR A 254 22.03 6.67 -3.84
CA THR A 254 21.99 5.54 -4.80
C THR A 254 20.70 5.54 -5.61
N GLY A 255 19.54 5.76 -4.97
CA GLY A 255 18.25 5.81 -5.67
C GLY A 255 18.15 7.00 -6.64
N LEU A 256 18.82 8.12 -6.33
CA LEU A 256 18.84 9.31 -7.19
C LEU A 256 19.64 9.09 -8.48
N GLU A 257 20.57 8.13 -8.53
CA GLU A 257 21.33 7.79 -9.74
C GLU A 257 20.45 7.16 -10.84
N TYR A 258 19.29 6.59 -10.47
CA TYR A 258 18.36 5.96 -11.42
C TYR A 258 17.37 6.96 -11.97
N GLU A 259 17.42 7.23 -13.27
CA GLU A 259 16.46 8.13 -13.93
C GLU A 259 15.01 7.61 -13.81
N PRO A 260 14.01 8.51 -13.76
CA PRO A 260 12.61 8.08 -13.76
C PRO A 260 12.27 7.33 -15.06
N SER A 261 11.46 6.27 -14.90
CA SER A 261 11.07 5.32 -15.94
C SER A 261 10.49 6.03 -17.16
N THR A 262 11.10 5.80 -18.33
CA THR A 262 10.57 6.36 -19.59
C THR A 262 9.18 5.80 -19.92
N ALA A 263 8.94 4.52 -19.65
CA ALA A 263 7.61 3.92 -19.81
C ALA A 263 6.61 4.49 -18.79
N GLY A 264 7.08 4.80 -17.57
CA GLY A 264 6.30 5.46 -16.53
C GLY A 264 5.86 6.86 -16.95
N LYS A 265 6.77 7.66 -17.49
CA LYS A 265 6.46 9.02 -17.99
C LYS A 265 5.37 8.98 -19.07
N ARG A 266 5.49 8.09 -20.05
CA ARG A 266 4.46 7.92 -21.10
C ARG A 266 3.11 7.45 -20.53
N ALA A 267 3.15 6.61 -19.50
CA ALA A 267 1.94 6.19 -18.82
C ALA A 267 1.27 7.38 -18.12
N VAL A 268 2.01 8.17 -17.36
CA VAL A 268 1.50 9.39 -16.72
C VAL A 268 0.95 10.38 -17.75
N GLU A 269 1.63 10.59 -18.88
CA GLU A 269 1.13 11.40 -20.00
C GLU A 269 -0.20 10.85 -20.55
N SER A 270 -0.31 9.53 -20.73
CA SER A 270 -1.54 8.88 -21.20
C SER A 270 -2.69 9.05 -20.20
N LEU A 271 -2.40 9.01 -18.90
CA LEU A 271 -3.39 9.31 -17.86
C LEU A 271 -3.79 10.78 -17.89
N ALA A 272 -2.84 11.70 -18.04
CA ALA A 272 -3.11 13.14 -18.12
C ALA A 272 -4.05 13.46 -19.28
N ASP A 273 -3.79 12.89 -20.47
CA ASP A 273 -4.68 12.98 -21.62
C ASP A 273 -6.08 12.43 -21.30
N ALA A 274 -6.17 11.29 -20.59
CA ALA A 274 -7.44 10.66 -20.26
C ALA A 274 -8.28 11.43 -19.23
N VAL A 275 -7.68 12.34 -18.45
CA VAL A 275 -8.35 13.19 -17.45
C VAL A 275 -8.39 14.67 -17.85
N ASP A 276 -8.09 14.98 -19.12
CA ASP A 276 -8.04 16.35 -19.67
C ASP A 276 -7.12 17.30 -18.87
N ALA A 277 -5.97 16.80 -18.42
CA ALA A 277 -4.96 17.52 -17.65
C ALA A 277 -3.62 17.58 -18.39
N THR A 278 -2.60 18.19 -17.78
CA THR A 278 -1.24 18.24 -18.31
C THR A 278 -0.30 17.57 -17.33
N ALA A 279 0.58 16.71 -17.84
CA ALA A 279 1.73 16.21 -17.09
C ALA A 279 2.92 17.16 -17.28
N GLU A 280 3.52 17.63 -16.18
CA GLU A 280 4.74 18.44 -16.19
C GLU A 280 5.93 17.54 -15.87
N ASP A 281 6.93 17.51 -16.76
CA ASP A 281 8.13 16.65 -16.66
C ASP A 281 7.85 15.14 -16.44
N GLY A 282 6.66 14.69 -16.84
CA GLY A 282 6.19 13.32 -16.70
C GLY A 282 5.47 13.02 -15.38
N VAL A 283 5.13 14.05 -14.60
CA VAL A 283 4.34 13.99 -13.37
C VAL A 283 2.98 14.63 -13.61
N LEU A 284 1.92 13.97 -13.14
CA LEU A 284 0.56 14.51 -13.15
C LEU A 284 0.18 14.83 -11.71
N ALA A 285 -0.21 16.08 -11.43
CA ALA A 285 -0.73 16.48 -10.14
C ALA A 285 -2.00 17.33 -10.34
N THR A 286 -3.13 16.79 -9.89
CA THR A 286 -4.42 17.49 -9.87
C THR A 286 -5.08 17.29 -8.50
N PRO A 287 -6.14 18.05 -8.15
CA PRO A 287 -6.85 17.86 -6.88
C PRO A 287 -7.35 16.43 -6.60
N SER A 288 -7.61 15.62 -7.63
CA SER A 288 -8.18 14.27 -7.47
C SER A 288 -7.24 13.12 -7.86
N VAL A 289 -6.11 13.42 -8.51
CA VAL A 289 -5.17 12.40 -8.96
C VAL A 289 -3.75 12.92 -8.98
N VAL A 290 -2.82 12.12 -8.47
CA VAL A 290 -1.38 12.33 -8.57
C VAL A 290 -0.73 11.07 -9.13
N ALA A 291 0.13 11.20 -10.13
CA ALA A 291 0.87 10.10 -10.71
C ALA A 291 2.31 10.50 -11.02
N CYS A 292 3.26 9.67 -10.58
CA CYS A 292 4.69 9.90 -10.73
C CYS A 292 5.37 8.69 -11.38
N PRO A 293 6.36 8.88 -12.26
CA PRO A 293 7.14 7.78 -12.81
C PRO A 293 8.04 7.18 -11.72
N ASN A 294 8.07 5.85 -11.62
CA ASN A 294 8.97 5.15 -10.70
C ASN A 294 10.40 5.10 -11.26
N ARG A 295 11.39 4.79 -10.42
CA ARG A 295 12.80 4.58 -10.80
C ARG A 295 13.10 3.07 -10.80
N VAL A 296 13.16 2.48 -12.00
CA VAL A 296 13.27 1.02 -12.16
C VAL A 296 14.74 0.58 -12.17
N VAL A 297 15.04 -0.46 -11.39
CA VAL A 297 16.36 -1.11 -11.33
C VAL A 297 16.28 -2.43 -12.10
N ASP A 298 17.07 -2.57 -13.17
CA ASP A 298 17.02 -3.74 -14.06
C ASP A 298 17.51 -5.04 -13.40
N ASP A 299 18.55 -4.97 -12.56
CA ASP A 299 19.11 -6.10 -11.81
C ASP A 299 19.05 -5.84 -10.30
N PRO A 300 17.86 -6.01 -9.67
CA PRO A 300 17.69 -5.71 -8.26
C PRO A 300 18.39 -6.74 -7.38
N ALA A 301 18.98 -6.26 -6.27
CA ALA A 301 19.56 -7.10 -5.22
C ALA A 301 18.51 -7.91 -4.45
N GLY A 302 17.25 -7.44 -4.43
CA GLY A 302 16.10 -8.14 -3.88
C GLY A 302 14.81 -7.36 -4.15
N THR A 303 13.67 -8.06 -4.20
CA THR A 303 12.36 -7.41 -4.49
C THR A 303 11.38 -7.41 -3.32
N VAL A 304 11.74 -8.11 -2.24
CA VAL A 304 10.92 -8.21 -1.03
C VAL A 304 10.82 -6.85 -0.33
N GLY A 305 9.59 -6.45 -0.03
CA GLY A 305 9.29 -5.25 0.78
C GLY A 305 9.47 -3.94 0.04
N ILE A 306 9.62 -3.95 -1.29
CA ILE A 306 9.65 -2.71 -2.08
C ILE A 306 8.30 -1.98 -1.99
N GLY A 307 7.17 -2.69 -2.11
CA GLY A 307 5.83 -2.11 -1.94
C GLY A 307 5.65 -1.45 -0.57
N ASP A 308 6.00 -2.18 0.50
CA ASP A 308 6.01 -1.65 1.88
C ASP A 308 6.84 -0.37 2.01
N ILE A 309 8.00 -0.30 1.35
CA ILE A 309 8.87 0.88 1.36
C ILE A 309 8.25 2.04 0.58
N VAL A 310 7.59 1.79 -0.55
CA VAL A 310 6.89 2.83 -1.32
C VAL A 310 5.78 3.45 -0.48
N SER A 311 4.95 2.60 0.14
CA SER A 311 3.85 3.03 0.99
C SER A 311 4.34 3.75 2.25
N ALA A 312 5.35 3.21 2.93
CA ALA A 312 5.89 3.82 4.15
C ALA A 312 6.62 5.13 3.89
N ALA A 313 7.44 5.22 2.84
CA ALA A 313 8.20 6.43 2.55
C ALA A 313 7.29 7.59 2.12
N SER A 314 6.32 7.32 1.23
CA SER A 314 5.36 8.36 0.81
C SER A 314 4.53 8.86 1.99
N PHE A 315 3.94 7.94 2.75
CA PHE A 315 3.09 8.27 3.89
C PHE A 315 3.85 9.01 5.00
N ALA A 316 5.09 8.61 5.31
CA ALA A 316 5.88 9.28 6.34
C ALA A 316 6.20 10.74 5.98
N LEU A 317 6.49 11.02 4.70
CA LEU A 317 6.76 12.38 4.24
C LEU A 317 5.50 13.25 4.28
N GLU A 318 4.37 12.70 3.83
CA GLU A 318 3.05 13.33 3.88
C GLU A 318 2.63 13.68 5.32
N VAL A 319 2.79 12.74 6.26
CA VAL A 319 2.57 12.99 7.69
C VAL A 319 3.48 14.11 8.19
N GLY A 320 4.75 14.11 7.79
CA GLY A 320 5.71 15.17 8.11
C GLY A 320 5.22 16.56 7.67
N ALA A 321 4.74 16.67 6.42
CA ALA A 321 4.22 17.93 5.88
C ALA A 321 3.02 18.46 6.69
N THR A 322 2.10 17.58 7.10
CA THR A 322 0.93 18.01 7.91
C THR A 322 1.29 18.50 9.31
N VAL A 323 2.42 18.06 9.88
CA VAL A 323 2.85 18.48 11.22
C VAL A 323 3.49 19.86 11.18
N GLU A 324 4.16 20.23 10.09
CA GLU A 324 4.78 21.54 9.93
C GLU A 324 3.74 22.65 9.76
N ASP A 325 2.64 22.39 9.06
CA ASP A 325 1.53 23.34 8.88
C ASP A 325 0.74 23.62 10.19
N ALA A 326 0.87 22.75 11.19
CA ALA A 326 0.19 22.86 12.48
C ALA A 326 0.97 23.63 13.57
N ARG A 327 2.21 24.10 13.27
CA ARG A 327 3.08 24.83 14.20
C ARG A 327 3.16 26.33 13.89
#